data_AF-A0A2N1QZE6-F1
#
_entry.id   AF-A0A2N1QZE6-F1
#
_cell.length_a   1.000
_cell.length_b   1.000
_cell.length_c   1.000
_cell.angle_alpha   90.00
_cell.angle_beta   90.00
_cell.angle_gamma   90.00
#
_symmetry.space_group_name_H-M   'P 1'
#
loop_
_entity.id
_entity.type
_entity.pdbx_description
1 polymer ?
#
loop_
_entity_poly.entity_id
_entity_poly.type
_entity_poly.pdbx_seq_one_letter_code
_entity_poly.pdbx_strand_id
1 'polypeptide(L)'
;MKLTFKSMTIIVVGTFVIGIAGATLLGFWQTTSTKQPVAIKEGEFAGLPNPSDIRGSYTWADVAKAFSFDVKFILQGFGATVETEKVNTLEAIYGAAGLPEGTEIGTDSVRLFVSLLTGLPHTVEEGTILPASAIPVLRENGKADAALIDAAAMKAFDTSKIAAPANVPSAVTAPAAAPAVAVPVPAPQPATVQTPATAQPATTEHVAVVGTVTGKTTFKELKDWGLSEEKIKSVTGGKIGPGDAAVKDWAAANGLTFSELKVKLQDLMTAK
;
A
#
# COMPACT_ATOMS: atom_id res chain seq x y z
N MET A 1 -37.47 -6.57 40.47
CA MET A 1 -36.08 -6.92 40.84
C MET A 1 -35.20 -5.69 40.66
N LYS A 2 -34.46 -5.27 41.69
CA LYS A 2 -33.45 -4.20 41.53
C LYS A 2 -32.20 -4.85 40.92
N LEU A 3 -31.86 -4.47 39.68
CA LEU A 3 -30.64 -4.96 39.04
C LEU A 3 -29.45 -4.35 39.79
N THR A 4 -28.68 -5.17 40.48
CA THR A 4 -27.46 -4.69 41.16
C THR A 4 -26.33 -4.56 40.14
N PHE A 5 -25.37 -3.68 40.40
CA PHE A 5 -24.21 -3.47 39.54
C PHE A 5 -23.51 -4.81 39.18
N LYS A 6 -23.39 -5.73 40.14
CA LYS A 6 -22.84 -7.08 39.93
C LYS A 6 -23.64 -7.90 38.92
N SER A 7 -24.97 -7.88 39.01
CA SER A 7 -25.84 -8.58 38.05
C SER A 7 -25.72 -7.96 36.65
N MET A 8 -25.58 -6.64 36.57
CA MET A 8 -25.43 -5.94 35.29
C MET A 8 -24.09 -6.25 34.62
N THR A 9 -22.99 -6.30 35.37
CA THR A 9 -21.67 -6.69 34.84
C THR A 9 -21.68 -8.11 34.28
N ILE A 10 -22.30 -9.06 35.00
CA ILE A 10 -22.38 -10.47 34.55
C ILE A 10 -23.20 -10.59 33.27
N ILE A 11 -24.33 -9.87 33.17
CA ILE A 11 -25.18 -9.89 31.97
C ILE A 11 -24.42 -9.30 30.76
N VAL A 12 -23.70 -8.19 30.95
CA VAL A 12 -22.93 -7.56 29.87
C VAL A 12 -21.84 -8.50 29.38
N VAL A 13 -21.01 -9.05 30.29
CA VAL A 13 -19.94 -9.98 29.92
C VAL A 13 -20.51 -11.24 29.27
N GLY A 14 -21.61 -11.79 29.81
CA GLY A 14 -22.29 -12.94 29.22
C GLY A 14 -22.77 -12.68 27.80
N THR A 15 -23.33 -11.50 27.53
CA THR A 15 -23.80 -11.11 26.19
C THR A 15 -22.65 -11.00 25.20
N PHE A 16 -21.50 -10.44 25.60
CA PHE A 16 -20.31 -10.38 24.74
C PHE A 16 -19.75 -11.77 24.43
N VAL A 17 -19.64 -12.64 25.44
CA VAL A 17 -19.12 -14.01 25.25
C VAL A 17 -20.05 -14.81 24.35
N ILE A 18 -21.36 -14.76 24.59
CA ILE A 18 -22.36 -15.45 23.77
C ILE A 18 -22.40 -14.86 22.35
N GLY A 19 -22.28 -13.54 22.21
CA GLY A 19 -22.25 -12.87 20.91
C GLY A 19 -21.04 -13.24 20.07
N ILE A 20 -19.84 -13.26 20.66
CA ILE A 20 -18.60 -13.65 19.98
C ILE A 20 -18.62 -15.16 19.65
N ALA A 21 -19.07 -16.00 20.59
CA ALA A 21 -19.25 -17.43 20.36
C ALA A 21 -20.31 -17.73 19.28
N GLY A 22 -21.38 -16.93 19.21
CA GLY A 22 -22.40 -17.04 18.17
C GLY A 22 -21.88 -16.59 16.81
N ALA A 23 -21.17 -15.47 16.74
CA ALA A 23 -20.59 -14.95 15.50
C ALA A 23 -19.50 -15.88 14.94
N THR A 24 -18.72 -16.55 15.80
CA THR A 24 -17.77 -17.60 15.39
C THR A 24 -18.49 -18.82 14.83
N LEU A 25 -19.52 -19.33 15.52
CA LEU A 25 -20.25 -20.52 15.09
C LEU A 25 -20.99 -20.32 13.75
N LEU A 26 -21.52 -19.11 13.51
CA LEU A 26 -22.21 -18.74 12.27
C LEU A 26 -21.25 -18.34 11.14
N GLY A 27 -19.93 -18.37 11.37
CA GLY A 27 -18.93 -17.99 10.36
C GLY A 27 -18.88 -16.50 10.03
N PHE A 28 -19.62 -15.66 10.77
CA PHE A 28 -19.59 -14.20 10.62
C PHE A 28 -18.30 -13.58 11.18
N TRP A 29 -17.50 -14.34 11.93
CA TRP A 29 -16.18 -13.92 12.39
C TRP A 29 -15.08 -14.60 11.58
N GLN A 30 -14.72 -14.01 10.45
CA GLN A 30 -13.59 -14.44 9.63
C GLN A 30 -12.37 -13.54 9.89
N THR A 31 -11.37 -14.05 10.62
CA THR A 31 -10.13 -13.31 10.91
C THR A 31 -9.07 -13.46 9.82
N THR A 32 -9.33 -14.29 8.81
CA THR A 32 -8.42 -14.52 7.69
C THR A 32 -8.78 -13.58 6.56
N SER A 33 -8.02 -12.49 6.44
CA SER A 33 -8.10 -11.62 5.27
C SER A 33 -7.72 -12.43 4.04
N THR A 34 -8.71 -12.67 3.17
CA THR A 34 -8.49 -13.25 1.85
C THR A 34 -7.86 -12.14 1.01
N LYS A 35 -6.55 -12.24 0.75
CA LYS A 35 -5.81 -11.30 -0.12
C LYS A 35 -6.10 -11.57 -1.58
N GLN A 36 -7.39 -11.65 -1.92
CA GLN A 36 -7.84 -11.77 -3.29
C GLN A 36 -8.46 -10.43 -3.71
N PRO A 37 -8.01 -9.88 -4.84
CA PRO A 37 -8.62 -8.69 -5.44
C PRO A 37 -10.10 -8.92 -5.70
N VAL A 38 -10.91 -7.90 -5.45
CA VAL A 38 -12.32 -7.88 -5.86
C VAL A 38 -12.41 -8.07 -7.38
N ALA A 39 -13.32 -8.92 -7.82
CA ALA A 39 -13.57 -9.13 -9.24
C ALA A 39 -14.21 -7.90 -9.90
N ILE A 40 -13.87 -7.64 -11.15
CA ILE A 40 -14.49 -6.62 -12.01
C ILE A 40 -15.97 -6.99 -12.17
N LYS A 41 -16.85 -6.04 -11.88
CA LYS A 41 -18.30 -6.28 -11.80
C LYS A 41 -19.00 -6.21 -13.17
N GLU A 42 -18.49 -5.40 -14.08
CA GLU A 42 -19.15 -5.06 -15.35
C GLU A 42 -18.11 -4.91 -16.48
N GLY A 43 -18.51 -5.19 -17.71
CA GLY A 43 -17.68 -5.10 -18.92
C GLY A 43 -17.14 -6.44 -19.41
N GLU A 44 -16.29 -6.39 -20.46
CA GLU A 44 -15.71 -7.58 -21.11
C GLU A 44 -14.79 -8.40 -20.17
N PHE A 45 -14.32 -7.77 -19.10
CA PHE A 45 -13.49 -8.39 -18.06
C PHE A 45 -14.26 -8.76 -16.79
N ALA A 46 -15.60 -8.77 -16.82
CA ALA A 46 -16.41 -9.11 -15.66
C ALA A 46 -16.08 -10.52 -15.13
N GLY A 47 -15.89 -10.63 -13.81
CA GLY A 47 -15.47 -11.86 -13.14
C GLY A 47 -13.96 -12.05 -13.02
N LEU A 48 -13.13 -11.27 -13.72
CA LEU A 48 -11.67 -11.27 -13.54
C LEU A 48 -11.26 -10.40 -12.35
N PRO A 49 -10.13 -10.69 -11.68
CA PRO A 49 -9.60 -9.88 -10.59
C PRO A 49 -9.31 -8.44 -11.05
N ASN A 50 -9.62 -7.44 -10.23
CA ASN A 50 -9.35 -6.03 -10.56
C ASN A 50 -7.91 -5.63 -10.15
N PRO A 51 -7.03 -5.22 -11.09
CA PRO A 51 -5.69 -4.72 -10.75
C PRO A 51 -5.71 -3.57 -9.74
N SER A 52 -6.70 -2.68 -9.81
CA SER A 52 -6.85 -1.56 -8.87
C SER A 52 -7.11 -1.99 -7.43
N ASP A 53 -7.51 -3.26 -7.21
CA ASP A 53 -7.75 -3.78 -5.86
C ASP A 53 -6.48 -4.32 -5.18
N ILE A 54 -5.34 -4.36 -5.88
CA ILE A 54 -4.05 -4.71 -5.26
C ILE A 54 -3.70 -3.67 -4.18
N ARG A 55 -3.32 -4.18 -3.00
CA ARG A 55 -2.89 -3.39 -1.84
C ARG A 55 -1.44 -3.67 -1.53
N GLY A 56 -0.74 -2.67 -0.97
CA GLY A 56 0.66 -2.81 -0.55
C GLY A 56 0.91 -3.91 0.49
N SER A 57 -0.12 -4.35 1.22
CA SER A 57 -0.03 -5.45 2.19
C SER A 57 -0.04 -6.85 1.58
N TYR A 58 -0.27 -6.97 0.27
CA TYR A 58 -0.30 -8.23 -0.45
C TYR A 58 1.12 -8.72 -0.69
N THR A 59 1.32 -10.03 -0.72
CA THR A 59 2.61 -10.60 -1.13
C THR A 59 2.71 -10.71 -2.64
N TRP A 60 3.93 -10.81 -3.18
CA TRP A 60 4.13 -11.07 -4.62
C TRP A 60 3.43 -12.35 -5.07
N ALA A 61 3.48 -13.40 -4.23
CA ALA A 61 2.76 -14.65 -4.45
C ALA A 61 1.23 -14.47 -4.47
N ASP A 62 0.67 -13.66 -3.55
CA ASP A 62 -0.77 -13.38 -3.52
C ASP A 62 -1.23 -12.71 -4.83
N VAL A 63 -0.46 -11.74 -5.33
CA VAL A 63 -0.76 -11.05 -6.60
C VAL A 63 -0.65 -12.03 -7.78
N ALA A 64 0.45 -12.75 -7.91
CA ALA A 64 0.64 -13.72 -9.00
C ALA A 64 -0.48 -14.77 -9.04
N LYS A 65 -0.88 -15.29 -7.87
CA LYS A 65 -1.97 -16.25 -7.75
C LYS A 65 -3.32 -15.65 -8.09
N ALA A 66 -3.60 -14.43 -7.65
CA ALA A 66 -4.87 -13.76 -7.93
C ALA A 66 -5.10 -13.57 -9.43
N PHE A 67 -4.07 -13.16 -10.16
CA PHE A 67 -4.12 -12.84 -11.58
C PHE A 67 -3.66 -13.98 -12.50
N SER A 68 -3.37 -15.15 -11.93
CA SER A 68 -3.00 -16.38 -12.65
C SER A 68 -1.79 -16.21 -13.59
N PHE A 69 -0.71 -15.61 -13.10
CA PHE A 69 0.58 -15.49 -13.81
C PHE A 69 1.75 -16.01 -12.95
N ASP A 70 2.92 -16.23 -13.57
CA ASP A 70 4.11 -16.72 -12.86
C ASP A 70 4.73 -15.60 -11.98
N VAL A 71 4.91 -15.88 -10.69
CA VAL A 71 5.48 -14.94 -9.73
C VAL A 71 6.86 -14.41 -10.14
N LYS A 72 7.62 -15.16 -10.95
CA LYS A 72 8.91 -14.71 -11.48
C LYS A 72 8.80 -13.44 -12.31
N PHE A 73 7.70 -13.25 -13.03
CA PHE A 73 7.51 -12.07 -13.87
C PHE A 73 7.51 -10.78 -13.06
N ILE A 74 6.75 -10.77 -11.96
CA ILE A 74 6.65 -9.60 -11.09
C ILE A 74 7.91 -9.42 -10.24
N LEU A 75 8.54 -10.52 -9.79
CA LEU A 75 9.82 -10.47 -9.06
C LEU A 75 10.94 -9.88 -9.93
N GLN A 76 11.09 -10.38 -11.16
CA GLN A 76 12.06 -9.86 -12.13
C GLN A 76 11.77 -8.40 -12.50
N GLY A 77 10.50 -8.05 -12.68
CA GLY A 77 10.11 -6.70 -13.04
C GLY A 77 10.50 -5.67 -11.98
N PHE A 78 10.34 -6.00 -10.70
CA PHE A 78 10.56 -5.09 -9.58
C PHE A 78 11.85 -5.36 -8.79
N GLY A 79 12.72 -6.25 -9.27
CA GLY A 79 13.97 -6.60 -8.59
C GLY A 79 13.79 -7.25 -7.22
N ALA A 80 12.61 -7.82 -6.94
CA ALA A 80 12.33 -8.54 -5.71
C ALA A 80 12.83 -9.99 -5.81
N THR A 81 13.24 -10.57 -4.67
CA THR A 81 13.80 -11.94 -4.64
C THR A 81 12.98 -12.91 -3.81
N VAL A 82 12.13 -12.41 -2.91
CA VAL A 82 11.34 -13.24 -2.00
C VAL A 82 9.86 -13.09 -2.32
N GLU A 83 9.21 -14.16 -2.76
CA GLU A 83 7.79 -14.16 -3.15
C GLU A 83 6.83 -13.82 -2.00
N THR A 84 7.24 -14.08 -0.75
CA THR A 84 6.45 -13.80 0.45
C THR A 84 6.61 -12.37 0.97
N GLU A 85 7.50 -11.57 0.38
CA GLU A 85 7.58 -10.15 0.70
C GLU A 85 6.35 -9.40 0.21
N LYS A 86 6.07 -8.28 0.89
CA LYS A 86 4.91 -7.45 0.61
C LYS A 86 5.22 -6.42 -0.46
N VAL A 87 4.22 -6.05 -1.25
CA VAL A 87 4.35 -5.03 -2.30
C VAL A 87 4.81 -3.68 -1.75
N ASN A 88 4.47 -3.32 -0.51
CA ASN A 88 4.91 -2.06 0.10
C ASN A 88 6.41 -2.00 0.41
N THR A 89 7.18 -3.10 0.29
CA THR A 89 8.64 -3.04 0.44
C THR A 89 9.31 -2.28 -0.72
N LEU A 90 8.59 -2.03 -1.82
CA LEU A 90 9.02 -1.16 -2.93
C LEU A 90 9.45 0.23 -2.47
N GLU A 91 8.79 0.78 -1.45
CA GLU A 91 9.15 2.08 -0.89
C GLU A 91 10.56 2.05 -0.28
N ALA A 92 11.00 0.90 0.26
CA ALA A 92 12.36 0.74 0.75
C ALA A 92 13.37 0.50 -0.40
N ILE A 93 12.97 -0.26 -1.42
CA ILE A 93 13.83 -0.58 -2.58
C ILE A 93 14.09 0.67 -3.43
N TYR A 94 13.05 1.46 -3.68
CA TYR A 94 13.08 2.58 -4.60
C TYR A 94 12.98 3.95 -3.91
N GLY A 95 12.65 4.04 -2.62
CA GLY A 95 12.61 5.32 -1.91
C GLY A 95 13.97 6.02 -1.83
N ALA A 96 15.08 5.28 -1.94
CA ALA A 96 16.44 5.82 -2.00
C ALA A 96 16.97 6.02 -3.44
N ALA A 97 16.15 5.72 -4.47
CA ALA A 97 16.56 5.61 -5.87
C ALA A 97 16.89 6.94 -6.56
N GLY A 98 16.57 8.08 -5.95
CA GLY A 98 16.65 9.38 -6.63
C GLY A 98 15.69 9.43 -7.82
N LEU A 99 14.44 8.97 -7.61
CA LEU A 99 13.38 9.05 -8.61
C LEU A 99 13.20 10.50 -9.08
N PRO A 100 12.84 10.73 -10.35
CA PRO A 100 12.48 12.05 -10.86
C PRO A 100 11.46 12.74 -9.95
N GLU A 101 11.58 14.05 -9.75
CA GLU A 101 10.65 14.80 -8.91
C GLU A 101 9.20 14.61 -9.39
N GLY A 102 8.31 14.25 -8.47
CA GLY A 102 6.91 13.97 -8.77
C GLY A 102 6.63 12.59 -9.37
N THR A 103 7.60 11.66 -9.33
CA THR A 103 7.40 10.27 -9.74
C THR A 103 7.58 9.26 -8.60
N GLU A 104 6.87 8.14 -8.68
CA GLU A 104 6.88 7.09 -7.65
C GLU A 104 6.93 5.69 -8.28
N ILE A 105 7.73 4.81 -7.68
CA ILE A 105 7.62 3.36 -7.87
C ILE A 105 7.01 2.77 -6.59
N GLY A 106 5.73 2.44 -6.65
CA GLY A 106 4.95 2.05 -5.47
C GLY A 106 3.93 0.94 -5.77
N THR A 107 2.89 0.88 -4.95
CA THR A 107 1.82 -0.10 -5.15
C THR A 107 1.12 0.13 -6.50
N ASP A 108 0.96 1.38 -6.93
CA ASP A 108 0.32 1.71 -8.20
C ASP A 108 1.13 1.22 -9.40
N SER A 109 2.46 1.27 -9.33
CA SER A 109 3.35 0.67 -10.34
C SER A 109 3.09 -0.83 -10.51
N VAL A 110 2.80 -1.55 -9.42
CA VAL A 110 2.43 -2.96 -9.49
C VAL A 110 1.07 -3.14 -10.17
N ARG A 111 0.09 -2.27 -9.90
CA ARG A 111 -1.22 -2.31 -10.56
C ARG A 111 -1.08 -2.09 -12.06
N LEU A 112 -0.29 -1.10 -12.46
CA LEU A 112 0.07 -0.83 -13.86
C LEU A 112 0.77 -2.02 -14.50
N PHE A 113 1.77 -2.60 -13.83
CA PHE A 113 2.47 -3.79 -14.33
C PHE A 113 1.51 -4.96 -14.56
N VAL A 114 0.67 -5.29 -13.57
CA VAL A 114 -0.30 -6.39 -13.68
C VAL A 114 -1.33 -6.10 -14.76
N SER A 115 -1.79 -4.87 -14.87
CA SER A 115 -2.68 -4.41 -15.94
C SER A 115 -2.07 -4.65 -17.32
N LEU A 116 -0.82 -4.22 -17.53
CA LEU A 116 -0.09 -4.44 -18.79
C LEU A 116 0.17 -5.93 -19.06
N LEU A 117 0.49 -6.70 -18.01
CA LEU A 117 0.77 -8.12 -18.13
C LEU A 117 -0.48 -8.92 -18.52
N THR A 118 -1.62 -8.59 -17.93
CA THR A 118 -2.87 -9.34 -18.09
C THR A 118 -3.81 -8.77 -19.15
N GLY A 119 -3.59 -7.53 -19.59
CA GLY A 119 -4.49 -6.79 -20.47
C GLY A 119 -5.71 -6.19 -19.74
N LEU A 120 -5.75 -6.26 -18.41
CA LEU A 120 -6.87 -5.77 -17.61
C LEU A 120 -6.83 -4.26 -17.45
N PRO A 121 -7.98 -3.56 -17.45
CA PRO A 121 -8.01 -2.11 -17.35
C PRO A 121 -7.55 -1.64 -15.96
N HIS A 122 -6.77 -0.57 -15.94
CA HIS A 122 -6.33 0.11 -14.73
C HIS A 122 -6.10 1.60 -15.01
N THR A 123 -6.49 2.43 -14.04
CA THR A 123 -6.26 3.88 -14.09
C THR A 123 -4.99 4.18 -13.32
N VAL A 124 -3.96 4.61 -14.03
CA VAL A 124 -2.64 4.95 -13.49
C VAL A 124 -2.70 6.27 -12.73
N GLU A 125 -2.13 6.31 -11.53
CA GLU A 125 -1.99 7.55 -10.76
C GLU A 125 -0.92 8.48 -11.38
N GLU A 126 -1.07 9.79 -11.21
CA GLU A 126 -0.08 10.76 -11.73
C GLU A 126 1.28 10.55 -11.06
N GLY A 127 2.34 10.48 -11.87
CA GLY A 127 3.69 10.21 -11.38
C GLY A 127 4.04 8.72 -11.26
N THR A 128 3.09 7.79 -11.44
CA THR A 128 3.40 6.36 -11.43
C THR A 128 4.30 6.00 -12.61
N ILE A 129 5.46 5.43 -12.28
CA ILE A 129 6.43 4.92 -13.26
C ILE A 129 6.77 3.46 -12.97
N LEU A 130 7.32 2.76 -13.96
CA LEU A 130 7.81 1.40 -13.83
C LEU A 130 9.34 1.37 -13.78
N PRO A 131 9.94 0.40 -13.07
CA PRO A 131 11.36 0.11 -13.24
C PRO A 131 11.66 -0.40 -14.66
N ALA A 132 12.81 -0.03 -15.22
CA ALA A 132 13.22 -0.49 -16.55
C ALA A 132 13.27 -2.02 -16.68
N SER A 133 13.57 -2.74 -15.58
CA SER A 133 13.56 -4.21 -15.50
C SER A 133 12.19 -4.84 -15.78
N ALA A 134 11.09 -4.10 -15.61
CA ALA A 134 9.74 -4.57 -15.90
C ALA A 134 9.42 -4.62 -17.40
N ILE A 135 10.04 -3.74 -18.20
CA ILE A 135 9.77 -3.60 -19.63
C ILE A 135 10.06 -4.87 -20.45
N PRO A 136 11.22 -5.56 -20.31
CA PRO A 136 11.45 -6.80 -21.06
C PRO A 136 10.45 -7.89 -20.69
N VAL A 137 10.05 -7.99 -19.42
CA VAL A 137 9.04 -8.97 -18.97
C VAL A 137 7.69 -8.69 -19.63
N LEU A 138 7.28 -7.42 -19.67
CA LEU A 138 6.03 -6.99 -20.31
C LEU A 138 6.04 -7.19 -21.83
N ARG A 139 7.17 -6.92 -22.50
CA ARG A 139 7.27 -7.15 -23.95
C ARG A 139 7.19 -8.62 -24.32
N GLU A 140 7.67 -9.51 -23.46
CA GLU A 140 7.68 -10.95 -23.73
C GLU A 140 6.40 -11.67 -23.28
N ASN A 141 5.81 -11.24 -22.16
CA ASN A 141 4.69 -11.95 -21.51
C ASN A 141 3.40 -11.13 -21.41
N GLY A 142 3.44 -9.85 -21.80
CA GLY A 142 2.30 -8.94 -21.69
C GLY A 142 1.20 -9.21 -22.69
N LYS A 143 -0.04 -9.07 -22.22
CA LYS A 143 -1.26 -9.17 -23.04
C LYS A 143 -1.83 -7.82 -23.46
N ALA A 144 -1.31 -6.72 -22.90
CA ALA A 144 -1.72 -5.37 -23.29
C ALA A 144 -1.14 -4.98 -24.66
N ASP A 145 -1.72 -3.90 -25.22
CA ASP A 145 -1.29 -3.37 -26.50
C ASP A 145 0.19 -2.93 -26.46
N ALA A 146 0.94 -3.26 -27.50
CA ALA A 146 2.38 -2.97 -27.58
C ALA A 146 2.66 -1.47 -27.46
N ALA A 147 1.75 -0.61 -27.94
CA ALA A 147 1.88 0.83 -27.80
C ALA A 147 1.81 1.29 -26.33
N LEU A 148 1.02 0.62 -25.50
CA LEU A 148 0.91 0.93 -24.07
C LEU A 148 2.17 0.51 -23.31
N ILE A 149 2.75 -0.64 -23.68
CA ILE A 149 4.01 -1.12 -23.13
C ILE A 149 5.16 -0.18 -23.53
N ASP A 150 5.17 0.33 -24.76
CA ASP A 150 6.20 1.28 -25.20
C ASP A 150 6.05 2.64 -24.53
N ALA A 151 4.82 3.14 -24.36
CA ALA A 151 4.56 4.35 -23.59
C ALA A 151 5.00 4.22 -22.12
N ALA A 152 4.83 3.04 -21.52
CA ALA A 152 5.35 2.74 -20.19
C ALA A 152 6.88 2.67 -20.18
N ALA A 153 7.51 2.13 -21.24
CA ALA A 153 8.96 2.06 -21.39
C ALA A 153 9.60 3.45 -21.50
N MET A 154 8.95 4.40 -22.19
CA MET A 154 9.43 5.79 -22.28
C MET A 154 9.48 6.51 -20.94
N LYS A 155 8.60 6.13 -20.00
CA LYS A 155 8.53 6.69 -18.64
C LYS A 155 9.29 5.83 -17.63
N ALA A 156 9.81 4.67 -18.04
CA ALA A 156 10.44 3.74 -17.12
C ALA A 156 11.75 4.31 -16.59
N PHE A 157 11.98 4.09 -15.31
CA PHE A 157 13.19 4.57 -14.65
C PHE A 157 14.24 3.47 -14.63
N ASP A 158 15.42 3.78 -15.17
CA ASP A 158 16.55 2.85 -15.17
C ASP A 158 17.17 2.80 -13.77
N THR A 159 16.91 1.70 -13.10
CA THR A 159 17.42 1.43 -11.75
C THR A 159 18.69 0.60 -11.77
N SER A 160 19.29 0.34 -12.95
CA SER A 160 20.53 -0.43 -13.09
C SER A 160 21.73 0.25 -12.42
N LYS A 161 21.59 1.52 -12.01
CA LYS A 161 22.56 2.25 -11.17
C LYS A 161 22.37 2.08 -9.66
N ILE A 162 21.23 1.56 -9.22
CA ILE A 162 20.94 1.27 -7.82
C ILE A 162 21.31 -0.19 -7.67
N ALA A 163 22.47 -0.44 -7.06
CA ALA A 163 23.02 -1.77 -6.90
C ALA A 163 21.95 -2.75 -6.39
N ALA A 164 21.45 -3.61 -7.29
CA ALA A 164 21.01 -4.92 -6.89
C ALA A 164 22.14 -5.55 -6.06
N PRO A 165 21.88 -6.23 -4.93
CA PRO A 165 22.91 -7.09 -4.36
C PRO A 165 23.38 -7.99 -5.49
N ALA A 166 24.64 -7.80 -5.87
CA ALA A 166 25.26 -8.44 -7.00
C ALA A 166 25.12 -9.96 -6.84
N ASN A 167 24.26 -10.56 -7.65
CA ASN A 167 24.37 -11.94 -8.12
C ASN A 167 23.24 -12.25 -9.11
N VAL A 168 23.34 -11.69 -10.32
CA VAL A 168 22.86 -12.36 -11.52
C VAL A 168 23.98 -12.30 -12.57
N PRO A 169 24.75 -13.38 -12.76
CA PRO A 169 25.49 -13.54 -14.00
C PRO A 169 24.48 -13.79 -15.12
N SER A 170 24.36 -12.84 -16.03
CA SER A 170 23.83 -13.09 -17.37
C SER A 170 24.75 -14.10 -18.06
N ALA A 171 24.28 -15.34 -18.25
CA ALA A 171 24.78 -16.22 -19.29
C ALA A 171 23.71 -17.23 -19.71
N VAL A 172 23.34 -17.12 -20.98
CA VAL A 172 22.55 -18.05 -21.77
C VAL A 172 23.17 -19.45 -21.74
N THR A 173 22.39 -20.50 -21.43
CA THR A 173 22.37 -21.78 -22.15
C THR A 173 21.33 -22.74 -21.55
N ALA A 174 20.35 -23.13 -22.37
CA ALA A 174 19.70 -24.44 -22.26
C ALA A 174 20.75 -25.53 -22.58
N PRO A 175 20.70 -26.75 -22.02
CA PRO A 175 19.62 -27.68 -22.32
C PRO A 175 19.12 -28.55 -21.13
N ALA A 176 18.04 -29.26 -21.43
CA ALA A 176 17.30 -30.25 -20.67
C ALA A 176 18.13 -31.22 -19.79
N ALA A 177 17.61 -31.51 -18.59
CA ALA A 177 17.28 -32.87 -18.13
C ALA A 177 16.70 -32.82 -16.70
N ALA A 178 15.47 -33.34 -16.53
CA ALA A 178 15.04 -33.94 -15.27
C ALA A 178 15.84 -35.25 -15.04
N PRO A 179 16.09 -35.73 -13.80
CA PRO A 179 15.00 -36.20 -12.94
C PRO A 179 15.14 -35.87 -11.44
N ALA A 180 14.02 -36.13 -10.77
CA ALA A 180 13.77 -36.07 -9.34
C ALA A 180 14.83 -36.75 -8.46
N VAL A 181 15.12 -36.13 -7.30
CA VAL A 181 15.43 -36.88 -6.08
C VAL A 181 14.80 -36.15 -4.89
N ALA A 182 13.92 -36.87 -4.19
CA ALA A 182 13.32 -36.49 -2.92
C ALA A 182 14.36 -36.49 -1.79
N VAL A 183 14.19 -35.63 -0.78
CA VAL A 183 14.28 -35.85 0.70
C VAL A 183 14.36 -34.48 1.42
N PRO A 184 14.06 -34.35 2.72
CA PRO A 184 12.80 -34.63 3.39
C PRO A 184 12.30 -33.39 4.18
N VAL A 185 11.01 -33.46 4.54
CA VAL A 185 10.29 -32.53 5.42
C VAL A 185 10.89 -32.54 6.84
N PRO A 186 11.25 -31.40 7.45
CA PRO A 186 11.38 -31.31 8.91
C PRO A 186 9.98 -31.08 9.50
N ALA A 187 9.59 -31.98 10.40
CA ALA A 187 8.35 -31.92 11.15
C ALA A 187 8.26 -30.66 12.04
N PRO A 188 7.06 -30.09 12.25
CA PRO A 188 6.85 -28.92 13.10
C PRO A 188 7.04 -29.28 14.58
N GLN A 189 7.90 -28.52 15.27
CA GLN A 189 7.98 -28.54 16.72
C GLN A 189 6.73 -27.88 17.33
N PRO A 190 6.16 -28.44 18.42
CA PRO A 190 5.00 -27.88 19.09
C PRO A 190 5.38 -26.59 19.84
N ALA A 191 4.82 -25.47 19.41
CA ALA A 191 4.91 -24.19 20.11
C ALA A 191 4.11 -24.26 21.42
N THR A 192 4.80 -24.03 22.52
CA THR A 192 4.25 -23.83 23.86
C THR A 192 3.23 -22.72 23.88
N VAL A 193 2.08 -23.07 24.44
CA VAL A 193 0.94 -22.22 24.82
C VAL A 193 1.41 -21.04 25.66
N GLN A 194 1.18 -19.81 25.19
CA GLN A 194 1.10 -18.64 26.07
C GLN A 194 -0.27 -17.99 25.92
N THR A 195 -0.99 -18.04 27.02
CA THR A 195 -2.28 -17.44 27.31
C THR A 195 -2.26 -15.92 27.09
N PRO A 196 -3.27 -15.31 26.44
CA PRO A 196 -3.38 -13.86 26.36
C PRO A 196 -3.93 -13.31 27.67
N ALA A 197 -3.14 -12.49 28.36
CA ALA A 197 -3.62 -11.62 29.44
C ALA A 197 -4.46 -10.49 28.84
N THR A 198 -5.66 -10.32 29.37
CA THR A 198 -6.56 -9.20 29.12
C THR A 198 -6.24 -8.08 30.11
N ALA A 199 -5.99 -6.84 29.66
CA ALA A 199 -6.51 -5.60 30.26
C ALA A 199 -5.92 -4.30 29.65
N GLN A 200 -6.86 -3.53 29.09
CA GLN A 200 -7.04 -2.06 29.15
C GLN A 200 -6.29 -1.06 28.25
N PRO A 201 -6.98 0.04 27.88
CA PRO A 201 -6.65 0.92 26.78
C PRO A 201 -5.73 2.06 27.24
N ALA A 202 -4.68 2.32 26.46
CA ALA A 202 -3.90 3.54 26.56
C ALA A 202 -4.39 4.52 25.48
N THR A 203 -5.13 5.51 25.96
CA THR A 203 -5.20 6.90 25.52
C THR A 203 -4.13 7.33 24.52
N THR A 204 -4.60 7.88 23.41
CA THR A 204 -4.09 9.06 22.69
C THR A 204 -2.71 9.57 23.11
N GLU A 205 -1.70 9.23 22.32
CA GLU A 205 -0.60 10.15 21.99
C GLU A 205 -0.23 9.92 20.52
N HIS A 206 -0.95 10.62 19.63
CA HIS A 206 -0.40 10.91 18.31
C HIS A 206 0.75 11.89 18.52
N VAL A 207 1.96 11.35 18.67
CA VAL A 207 3.17 12.13 18.36
C VAL A 207 3.16 12.31 16.84
N ALA A 208 2.38 13.29 16.37
CA ALA A 208 2.63 13.87 15.08
C ALA A 208 4.06 14.41 15.13
N VAL A 209 4.93 13.83 14.32
CA VAL A 209 6.29 14.32 14.11
C VAL A 209 6.18 15.82 13.88
N VAL A 210 6.75 16.58 14.82
CA VAL A 210 6.75 18.04 14.83
C VAL A 210 7.24 18.51 13.47
N GLY A 211 6.40 19.21 12.70
CA GLY A 211 6.78 19.80 11.42
C GLY A 211 6.18 19.19 10.16
N THR A 212 5.30 18.18 10.23
CA THR A 212 4.68 17.60 9.02
C THR A 212 3.20 17.95 8.88
N VAL A 213 2.88 18.81 7.90
CA VAL A 213 1.50 19.12 7.52
C VAL A 213 0.91 17.93 6.74
N THR A 214 -0.04 17.22 7.34
CA THR A 214 -0.74 16.09 6.72
C THR A 214 -2.16 16.49 6.34
N GLY A 215 -2.86 15.64 5.59
CA GLY A 215 -4.25 15.90 5.17
C GLY A 215 -5.26 16.01 6.32
N LYS A 216 -4.86 15.69 7.55
CA LYS A 216 -5.67 15.86 8.77
C LYS A 216 -5.26 17.08 9.61
N THR A 217 -4.17 17.76 9.25
CA THR A 217 -3.69 18.93 9.97
C THR A 217 -4.72 20.04 9.88
N THR A 218 -5.11 20.55 11.04
CA THR A 218 -6.06 21.66 11.17
C THR A 218 -5.35 23.00 11.27
N PHE A 219 -6.05 24.10 10.99
CA PHE A 219 -5.48 25.44 11.19
C PHE A 219 -5.11 25.72 12.66
N LYS A 220 -5.81 25.08 13.61
CA LYS A 220 -5.48 25.09 15.04
C LYS A 220 -4.12 24.45 15.31
N GLU A 221 -3.81 23.30 14.70
CA GLU A 221 -2.50 22.66 14.80
C GLU A 221 -1.38 23.50 14.17
N LEU A 222 -1.62 24.12 13.01
CA LEU A 222 -0.63 25.04 12.42
C LEU A 222 -0.31 26.21 13.36
N LYS A 223 -1.33 26.78 14.00
CA LYS A 223 -1.15 27.88 14.97
C LYS A 223 -0.44 27.41 16.24
N ASP A 224 -0.75 26.21 16.72
CA ASP A 224 -0.07 25.56 17.85
C ASP A 224 1.41 25.30 17.55
N TRP A 225 1.74 24.98 16.29
CA TRP A 225 3.11 24.82 15.80
C TRP A 225 3.85 26.15 15.54
N GLY A 226 3.23 27.29 15.86
CA GLY A 226 3.86 28.60 15.79
C GLY A 226 3.77 29.30 14.43
N LEU A 227 2.89 28.87 13.53
CA LEU A 227 2.54 29.66 12.35
C LEU A 227 1.56 30.77 12.72
N SER A 228 2.03 32.01 12.64
CA SER A 228 1.17 33.19 12.80
C SER A 228 0.07 33.21 11.73
N GLU A 229 -1.14 33.63 12.11
CA GLU A 229 -2.29 33.72 11.20
C GLU A 229 -1.99 34.58 9.95
N GLU A 230 -1.08 35.54 10.06
CA GLU A 230 -0.63 36.38 8.94
C GLU A 230 0.18 35.58 7.91
N LYS A 231 1.04 34.66 8.37
CA LYS A 231 1.80 33.76 7.51
C LYS A 231 0.88 32.80 6.78
N ILE A 232 -0.08 32.21 7.51
CA ILE A 232 -1.10 31.34 6.91
C ILE A 232 -1.91 32.12 5.88
N LYS A 233 -2.40 33.32 6.21
CA LYS A 233 -3.11 34.19 5.25
C LYS A 233 -2.29 34.53 4.02
N SER A 234 -0.97 34.69 4.14
CA SER A 234 -0.09 34.96 2.99
C SER A 234 -0.05 33.77 2.01
N VAL A 235 -0.03 32.52 2.51
CA VAL A 235 -0.03 31.33 1.67
C VAL A 235 -1.41 30.86 1.23
N THR A 236 -2.46 31.21 1.99
CA THR A 236 -3.86 30.88 1.66
C THR A 236 -4.58 31.96 0.85
N GLY A 237 -3.86 32.99 0.37
CA GLY A 237 -4.44 34.05 -0.48
C GLY A 237 -5.39 34.99 0.26
N GLY A 238 -5.18 35.19 1.56
CA GLY A 238 -5.91 36.16 2.40
C GLY A 238 -7.17 35.63 3.08
N LYS A 239 -7.57 34.38 2.81
CA LYS A 239 -8.72 33.72 3.46
C LYS A 239 -8.22 32.61 4.37
N ILE A 240 -8.75 32.53 5.58
CA ILE A 240 -8.44 31.44 6.51
C ILE A 240 -9.73 30.71 6.85
N GLY A 241 -9.67 29.38 6.89
CA GLY A 241 -10.78 28.56 7.35
C GLY A 241 -10.99 28.70 8.85
N PRO A 242 -12.16 28.26 9.37
CA PRO A 242 -12.33 28.12 10.81
C PRO A 242 -11.21 27.23 11.39
N GLY A 243 -10.75 27.52 12.61
CA GLY A 243 -9.56 26.89 13.21
C GLY A 243 -9.61 25.36 13.25
N ASP A 244 -10.81 24.79 13.38
CA ASP A 244 -11.07 23.35 13.42
C ASP A 244 -11.18 22.70 12.03
N ALA A 245 -11.17 23.49 10.95
CA ALA A 245 -11.18 22.95 9.59
C ALA A 245 -9.82 22.35 9.23
N ALA A 246 -9.86 21.20 8.55
CA ALA A 246 -8.68 20.60 7.96
C ALA A 246 -8.16 21.48 6.82
N VAL A 247 -6.86 21.73 6.81
CA VAL A 247 -6.19 22.57 5.80
C VAL A 247 -6.41 22.01 4.39
N LYS A 248 -6.48 20.68 4.25
CA LYS A 248 -6.79 19.99 2.99
C LYS A 248 -8.20 20.24 2.49
N ASP A 249 -9.18 20.12 3.37
CA ASP A 249 -10.59 20.31 3.03
C ASP A 249 -10.88 21.76 2.67
N TRP A 250 -10.30 22.70 3.43
CA TRP A 250 -10.39 24.12 3.14
C TRP A 250 -9.72 24.52 1.81
N ALA A 251 -8.55 23.95 1.51
CA ALA A 251 -7.87 24.20 0.24
C ALA A 251 -8.73 23.73 -0.93
N ALA A 252 -9.27 22.51 -0.86
CA ALA A 252 -10.19 21.97 -1.86
C ALA A 252 -11.44 22.84 -2.05
N ALA A 253 -12.02 23.33 -0.95
CA ALA A 253 -13.21 24.19 -0.98
C ALA A 253 -12.95 25.58 -1.58
N ASN A 254 -11.72 26.09 -1.55
CA ASN A 254 -11.36 27.39 -2.12
C ASN A 254 -10.74 27.30 -3.52
N GLY A 255 -10.69 26.10 -4.10
CA GLY A 255 -10.03 25.86 -5.39
C GLY A 255 -8.51 25.97 -5.32
N LEU A 256 -7.92 25.82 -4.13
CA LEU A 256 -6.48 25.76 -3.93
C LEU A 256 -6.01 24.30 -3.83
N THR A 257 -4.85 24.04 -4.42
CA THR A 257 -4.20 22.74 -4.42
C THR A 257 -3.52 22.50 -3.06
N PHE A 258 -3.99 21.49 -2.32
CA PHE A 258 -3.43 21.16 -1.00
C PHE A 258 -1.93 20.85 -1.05
N SER A 259 -1.42 20.25 -2.14
CA SER A 259 0.02 20.01 -2.31
C SER A 259 0.84 21.30 -2.33
N GLU A 260 0.40 22.32 -3.08
CA GLU A 260 1.10 23.61 -3.11
C GLU A 260 1.00 24.32 -1.76
N LEU A 261 -0.17 24.26 -1.13
CA LEU A 261 -0.39 24.87 0.18
C LEU A 261 0.45 24.18 1.27
N LYS A 262 0.53 22.84 1.24
CA LYS A 262 1.37 22.04 2.13
C LYS A 262 2.84 22.44 2.01
N VAL A 263 3.36 22.51 0.79
CA VAL A 263 4.77 22.90 0.53
C VAL A 263 5.04 24.29 1.09
N LYS A 264 4.19 25.28 0.80
CA LYS A 264 4.39 26.65 1.30
C LYS A 264 4.21 26.77 2.82
N LEU A 265 3.29 26.03 3.42
CA LEU A 265 3.13 25.98 4.88
C LEU A 265 4.33 25.33 5.55
N GLN A 266 4.85 24.25 4.97
CA GLN A 266 5.99 23.51 5.51
C GLN A 266 7.31 24.27 5.33
N ASP A 267 7.45 25.02 4.24
CA ASP A 267 8.55 25.97 4.03
C ASP A 267 8.55 27.06 5.10
N LEU A 268 7.39 27.68 5.39
CA LEU A 268 7.24 28.67 6.46
C LEU A 268 7.47 28.11 7.88
N MET A 269 7.28 26.81 8.08
CA MET A 269 7.60 26.11 9.31
C MET A 269 9.10 25.83 9.46
N THR A 270 9.80 25.55 8.35
CA THR A 270 11.22 25.17 8.33
C THR A 270 12.14 26.39 8.24
N ALA A 271 11.66 27.49 7.65
CA ALA A 271 12.37 28.77 7.55
C ALA A 271 12.41 29.59 8.87
N LYS A 272 12.34 28.92 10.03
CA LYS A 272 12.34 29.55 11.36
C LYS A 272 13.73 29.62 11.97
#